data_AF-A0A4Y2GVI3-F1
#
_entry.id   AF-A0A4Y2GVI3-F1
#
_cell.length_a   1.000
_cell.length_b   1.000
_cell.length_c   1.000
_cell.angle_alpha   90.00
_cell.angle_beta   90.00
_cell.angle_gamma   90.00
#
_symmetry.space_group_name_H-M   'P 1'
#
loop_
_entity.id
_entity.type
_entity.pdbx_description
1 polymer ?
#
loop_
_entity_poly.entity_id
_entity_poly.type
_entity_poly.pdbx_seq_one_letter_code
_entity_poly.pdbx_strand_id
1 'polypeptide(L)'
;MSELQSMIIEDKVNWKVISWNQELSEDFIREFQDKVDCKYISSCQKLSEDFIREFQDQVKWYNISVEQTLSEDFIREFQDKIIWEWISATQKLSEDFIREFQDKVDWPLIAAYQELSEDFREEFKDKLEAVEYIIWPII
;
A
#
# COMPACT_ATOMS: atom_id res chain seq x y z
N MET A 1 -1.62 38.80 0.73
CA MET A 1 -2.86 38.27 1.31
C MET A 1 -2.74 38.40 2.82
N SER A 2 -3.73 38.97 3.53
CA SER A 2 -3.64 39.13 4.99
C SER A 2 -4.01 37.83 5.71
N GLU A 3 -3.43 37.58 6.88
CA GLU A 3 -3.69 36.39 7.71
C GLU A 3 -5.19 36.18 7.98
N LEU A 4 -5.93 37.27 8.18
CA LEU A 4 -7.39 37.26 8.37
C LEU A 4 -8.14 36.75 7.13
N GLN A 5 -7.67 37.02 5.90
CA GLN A 5 -8.27 36.47 4.69
C GLN A 5 -8.00 34.96 4.57
N SER A 6 -6.82 34.47 4.99
CA SER A 6 -6.52 33.03 5.05
C SER A 6 -7.45 32.29 6.02
N MET A 7 -7.53 32.78 7.27
CA MET A 7 -8.39 32.17 8.31
C MET A 7 -9.88 32.11 7.93
N ILE A 8 -10.41 33.15 7.27
CA ILE A 8 -11.83 33.18 6.87
C ILE A 8 -12.13 32.20 5.73
N ILE A 9 -11.15 31.93 4.86
CA ILE A 9 -11.30 30.94 3.78
C ILE A 9 -11.23 29.54 4.36
N GLU A 10 -10.30 29.27 5.28
CA GLU A 10 -10.11 27.97 5.92
C GLU A 10 -11.36 27.42 6.63
N ASP A 11 -12.17 28.29 7.24
CA ASP A 11 -13.37 27.91 8.01
C ASP A 11 -14.59 27.62 7.11
N LYS A 12 -14.56 28.06 5.85
CA LYS A 12 -15.60 27.79 4.84
C LYS A 12 -15.29 26.58 3.96
N VAL A 13 -14.11 26.01 4.10
CA VAL A 13 -13.65 24.89 3.29
C VAL A 13 -14.21 23.57 3.84
N ASN A 14 -14.83 22.79 2.97
CA ASN A 14 -15.22 21.42 3.30
C ASN A 14 -14.02 20.48 3.12
N TRP A 15 -13.24 20.32 4.20
CA TRP A 15 -12.00 19.53 4.21
C TRP A 15 -12.20 18.07 3.78
N LYS A 16 -13.37 17.47 4.05
CA LYS A 16 -13.70 16.11 3.57
C LYS A 16 -13.81 16.05 2.04
N VAL A 17 -14.41 17.07 1.42
CA VAL A 17 -14.55 17.15 -0.04
C VAL A 17 -13.18 17.36 -0.69
N ILE A 18 -12.32 18.16 -0.08
CA ILE A 18 -10.95 18.39 -0.57
C ILE A 18 -10.12 17.11 -0.47
N SER A 19 -10.16 16.40 0.66
CA SER A 19 -9.41 15.15 0.85
C SER A 19 -9.83 14.04 -0.13
N TRP A 20 -11.07 14.02 -0.60
CA TRP A 20 -11.57 13.02 -1.56
C TRP A 20 -11.31 13.44 -3.02
N ASN A 21 -11.68 14.67 -3.41
CA ASN A 21 -11.93 15.01 -4.82
C ASN A 21 -10.81 15.79 -5.52
N GLN A 22 -9.72 16.09 -4.83
CA GLN A 22 -8.62 16.89 -5.39
C GLN A 22 -7.31 16.12 -5.30
N GLU A 23 -6.45 16.24 -6.31
CA GLU A 23 -5.07 15.83 -6.18
C GLU A 23 -4.36 16.84 -5.27
N LEU A 24 -3.89 16.38 -4.11
CA LEU A 24 -3.25 17.22 -3.10
C LEU A 24 -1.76 16.92 -3.08
N SER A 25 -0.92 17.95 -3.14
CA SER A 25 0.51 17.75 -2.90
C SER A 25 0.72 17.34 -1.44
N GLU A 26 1.75 16.54 -1.20
CA GLU A 26 2.13 16.14 0.15
C GLU A 26 2.47 17.34 1.04
N ASP A 27 3.10 18.39 0.50
CA ASP A 27 3.40 19.61 1.24
C ASP A 27 2.13 20.33 1.70
N PHE A 28 1.08 20.33 0.87
CA PHE A 28 -0.22 20.86 1.26
C PHE A 28 -0.84 20.02 2.37
N ILE A 29 -0.74 18.69 2.27
CA ILE A 29 -1.24 17.78 3.30
C ILE A 29 -0.49 18.00 4.63
N ARG A 30 0.84 18.19 4.59
CA ARG A 30 1.66 18.53 5.77
C ARG A 30 1.22 19.86 6.40
N GLU A 31 1.02 20.89 5.59
CA GLU A 31 0.59 22.21 6.06
C GLU A 31 -0.77 22.17 6.77
N PHE A 32 -1.68 21.31 6.31
CA PHE A 32 -3.06 21.22 6.81
C PHE A 32 -3.38 19.88 7.48
N GLN A 33 -2.37 19.19 8.05
CA GLN A 33 -2.52 17.84 8.61
C GLN A 33 -3.63 17.72 9.67
N ASP A 34 -3.85 18.76 10.47
CA ASP A 34 -4.88 18.76 11.52
C ASP A 34 -6.32 18.86 10.98
N LYS A 35 -6.47 19.13 9.67
CA LYS A 35 -7.76 19.39 9.02
C LYS A 35 -8.11 18.34 7.97
N VAL A 36 -7.11 17.80 7.27
CA VAL A 36 -7.30 16.78 6.25
C VAL A 36 -7.46 15.40 6.87
N ASP A 37 -8.28 14.55 6.27
CA ASP A 37 -8.48 13.19 6.76
C ASP A 37 -7.55 12.22 6.03
N CYS A 38 -6.47 11.82 6.71
CA CYS A 38 -5.45 10.91 6.18
C CYS A 38 -6.01 9.58 5.68
N LYS A 39 -7.18 9.13 6.17
CA LYS A 39 -7.81 7.89 5.72
C LYS A 39 -8.26 7.99 4.26
N TYR A 40 -8.87 9.12 3.89
CA TYR A 40 -9.29 9.38 2.51
C TYR A 40 -8.09 9.66 1.61
N ILE A 41 -7.07 10.35 2.14
CA ILE A 41 -5.83 10.60 1.42
C ILE A 41 -5.17 9.28 1.02
N SER A 42 -5.05 8.31 1.94
CA SER A 42 -4.44 7.01 1.63
C SER A 42 -5.15 6.22 0.53
N SER A 43 -6.46 6.42 0.31
CA SER A 43 -7.22 5.75 -0.77
C SER A 43 -7.25 6.51 -2.09
N CYS A 44 -7.00 7.82 -2.08
CA CYS A 44 -7.25 8.68 -3.24
C CYS A 44 -5.98 9.28 -3.85
N GLN A 45 -4.88 9.36 -3.09
CA GLN A 45 -3.63 9.96 -3.53
C GLN A 45 -2.56 8.90 -3.74
N LYS A 46 -1.64 9.15 -4.68
CA LYS A 46 -0.35 8.47 -4.71
C LYS A 46 0.57 9.15 -3.70
N LEU A 47 1.02 8.38 -2.71
CA LEU A 47 1.85 8.87 -1.62
C LEU A 47 3.27 8.32 -1.77
N SER A 48 4.26 9.17 -1.54
CA SER A 48 5.63 8.74 -1.38
C SER A 48 5.79 7.93 -0.09
N GLU A 49 6.75 7.03 -0.09
CA GLU A 49 7.09 6.27 1.11
C GLU A 49 7.54 7.17 2.27
N ASP A 50 8.24 8.27 1.99
CA ASP A 50 8.68 9.23 3.01
C ASP A 50 7.49 9.88 3.70
N PHE A 51 6.46 10.25 2.93
CA PHE A 51 5.21 10.72 3.51
C PHE A 51 4.54 9.65 4.35
N ILE A 52 4.48 8.40 3.87
CA ILE A 52 3.85 7.32 4.64
C ILE A 52 4.62 7.05 5.95
N ARG A 53 5.95 7.12 5.95
CA ARG A 53 6.79 7.03 7.16
C ARG A 53 6.45 8.14 8.16
N GLU A 54 6.33 9.37 7.67
CA GLU A 54 5.99 10.55 8.49
C GLU A 54 4.59 10.43 9.11
N PHE A 55 3.61 9.92 8.35
CA PHE A 55 2.20 9.82 8.75
C PHE A 55 1.75 8.40 9.12
N GLN A 56 2.68 7.52 9.47
CA GLN A 56 2.45 6.07 9.64
C GLN A 56 1.34 5.68 10.64
N ASP A 57 1.02 6.55 11.60
CA ASP A 57 -0.02 6.33 12.62
C ASP A 57 -1.38 6.90 12.23
N GLN A 58 -1.44 7.66 11.12
CA GLN A 58 -2.64 8.33 10.63
C GLN A 58 -3.18 7.70 9.33
N VAL A 59 -2.29 7.10 8.53
CA VAL A 59 -2.64 6.42 7.29
C VAL A 59 -3.45 5.14 7.52
N LYS A 60 -4.18 4.73 6.48
CA LYS A 60 -4.86 3.42 6.47
C LYS A 60 -4.00 2.38 5.78
N TRP A 61 -3.37 1.52 6.56
CA TRP A 61 -2.47 0.47 6.08
C TRP A 61 -3.09 -0.49 5.05
N TYR A 62 -4.39 -0.75 5.14
CA TYR A 62 -5.12 -1.45 4.08
C TYR A 62 -5.00 -0.73 2.73
N ASN A 63 -5.28 0.58 2.70
CA ASN A 63 -5.18 1.40 1.48
C ASN A 63 -3.72 1.51 1.02
N ILE A 64 -2.77 1.65 1.96
CA ILE A 64 -1.35 1.65 1.63
C ILE A 64 -0.94 0.36 0.93
N SER A 65 -1.41 -0.80 1.42
CA SER A 65 -1.03 -2.11 0.88
C SER A 65 -1.63 -2.39 -0.50
N VAL A 66 -2.84 -1.89 -0.77
CA VAL A 66 -3.56 -2.19 -2.02
C VAL A 66 -3.35 -1.13 -3.11
N GLU A 67 -3.25 0.15 -2.76
CA GLU A 67 -3.25 1.26 -3.73
C GLU A 67 -1.85 1.82 -4.05
N GLN A 68 -0.87 1.63 -3.17
CA GLN A 68 0.46 2.25 -3.33
C GLN A 68 1.45 1.26 -3.94
N THR A 69 2.39 1.78 -4.73
CA THR A 69 3.57 1.01 -5.16
C THR A 69 4.65 1.17 -4.09
N LEU A 70 5.00 0.07 -3.44
CA LEU A 70 5.93 0.04 -2.31
C LEU A 70 7.20 -0.70 -2.71
N SER A 71 8.35 -0.17 -2.30
CA SER A 71 9.62 -0.87 -2.38
C SER A 71 9.68 -1.99 -1.35
N GLU A 72 10.48 -3.00 -1.64
CA GLU A 72 10.73 -4.09 -0.69
C GLU A 72 11.33 -3.60 0.63
N ASP A 73 12.19 -2.58 0.61
CA ASP A 73 12.77 -2.02 1.83
C ASP A 73 11.71 -1.37 2.73
N PHE A 74 10.74 -0.67 2.13
CA PHE A 74 9.59 -0.16 2.87
C PHE A 74 8.72 -1.28 3.44
N ILE A 75 8.49 -2.34 2.67
CA ILE A 75 7.70 -3.50 3.13
C ILE A 75 8.44 -4.20 4.29
N ARG A 76 9.78 -4.34 4.24
CA ARG A 76 10.59 -4.86 5.35
C ARG A 76 10.43 -4.00 6.60
N GLU A 77 10.49 -2.68 6.44
CA GLU A 77 10.36 -1.70 7.53
C GLU A 77 8.99 -1.81 8.23
N PHE A 78 7.90 -1.98 7.46
CA PHE A 78 6.53 -1.98 7.96
C PHE A 78 5.81 -3.33 7.86
N GLN A 79 6.57 -4.42 7.86
CA GLN A 79 6.09 -5.80 7.68
C GLN A 79 4.97 -6.26 8.62
N ASP A 80 4.83 -5.60 9.78
CA ASP A 80 3.80 -5.92 10.79
C ASP A 80 2.55 -5.03 10.69
N LYS A 81 2.58 -4.01 9.83
CA LYS A 81 1.45 -3.10 9.59
C LYS A 81 0.77 -3.35 8.24
N ILE A 82 1.52 -3.79 7.23
CA ILE A 82 0.99 -4.06 5.89
C ILE A 82 0.12 -5.31 5.84
N ILE A 83 -0.71 -5.41 4.81
CA ILE A 83 -1.59 -6.55 4.57
C ILE A 83 -0.94 -7.46 3.52
N TRP A 84 -0.37 -8.57 3.97
CA TRP A 84 0.43 -9.48 3.15
C TRP A 84 -0.30 -10.07 1.94
N GLU A 85 -1.61 -10.30 2.05
CA GLU A 85 -2.47 -10.71 0.93
C GLU A 85 -2.36 -9.70 -0.23
N TRP A 86 -2.55 -8.41 0.06
CA TRP A 86 -2.44 -7.36 -0.95
C TRP A 86 -1.02 -7.17 -1.44
N ILE A 87 -0.02 -7.22 -0.55
CA ILE A 87 1.38 -7.14 -0.97
C ILE A 87 1.73 -8.25 -1.97
N SER A 88 1.27 -9.48 -1.71
CA SER A 88 1.53 -10.65 -2.56
C SER A 88 0.84 -10.54 -3.93
N ALA A 89 -0.35 -9.92 -3.99
CA ALA A 89 -1.12 -9.77 -5.21
C ALA A 89 -0.75 -8.55 -6.06
N THR A 90 -0.37 -7.43 -5.44
CA THR A 90 -0.29 -6.13 -6.15
C THR A 90 1.14 -5.63 -6.35
N GLN A 91 2.09 -6.04 -5.51
CA GLN A 91 3.47 -5.58 -5.61
C GLN A 91 4.29 -6.50 -6.50
N LYS A 92 5.32 -5.96 -7.14
CA LYS A 92 6.35 -6.77 -7.82
C LYS A 92 7.40 -7.15 -6.79
N LEU A 93 7.45 -8.43 -6.44
CA LEU A 93 8.36 -8.95 -5.43
C LEU A 93 9.48 -9.75 -6.09
N SER A 94 10.72 -9.55 -5.63
CA SER A 94 11.84 -10.40 -6.00
C SER A 94 11.73 -11.76 -5.30
N GLU A 95 12.29 -12.78 -5.92
CA GLU A 95 12.35 -14.12 -5.33
C GLU A 95 13.09 -14.14 -3.98
N ASP A 96 14.15 -13.34 -3.83
CA ASP A 96 14.89 -13.24 -2.57
C ASP A 96 14.04 -12.65 -1.45
N PHE A 97 13.20 -11.66 -1.77
CA PHE A 97 12.23 -11.13 -0.82
C PHE A 97 11.17 -12.16 -0.46
N ILE A 98 10.66 -12.93 -1.43
CA ILE A 98 9.68 -13.98 -1.17
C ILE A 98 10.30 -15.08 -0.29
N ARG A 99 11.58 -15.44 -0.48
CA ARG A 99 12.31 -16.36 0.41
C ARG A 99 12.41 -15.82 1.83
N GLU A 100 12.76 -14.54 1.97
CA GLU A 100 12.87 -13.85 3.26
C GLU A 100 11.55 -13.87 4.04
N PHE A 101 10.42 -13.66 3.36
CA PHE A 101 9.08 -13.58 3.96
C PHE A 101 8.17 -14.77 3.62
N GLN A 102 8.75 -15.93 3.38
CA GLN A 102 8.05 -17.14 2.92
C GLN A 102 6.92 -17.64 3.83
N ASP A 103 6.90 -17.21 5.10
CA ASP A 103 5.88 -17.57 6.08
C ASP A 103 4.81 -16.49 6.27
N LYS A 104 4.97 -15.33 5.62
CA LYS A 104 4.02 -14.22 5.65
C LYS A 104 3.30 -14.00 4.33
N VAL A 105 3.98 -14.24 3.20
CA VAL A 105 3.38 -14.10 1.85
C VAL A 105 2.23 -15.07 1.64
N ASP A 106 1.27 -14.66 0.82
CA ASP A 106 0.14 -15.49 0.41
C ASP A 106 0.54 -16.30 -0.83
N TRP A 107 0.84 -17.58 -0.65
CA TRP A 107 1.33 -18.46 -1.71
C TRP A 107 0.40 -18.60 -2.91
N PRO A 108 -0.93 -18.78 -2.75
CA PRO A 108 -1.88 -18.68 -3.85
C PRO A 108 -1.72 -17.43 -4.70
N LEU A 109 -1.59 -16.26 -4.06
CA LEU A 109 -1.45 -14.99 -4.76
C LEU A 109 -0.07 -14.82 -5.39
N ILE A 110 0.99 -15.27 -4.71
CA ILE A 110 2.34 -15.32 -5.28
C ILE A 110 2.36 -16.16 -6.57
N ALA A 111 1.75 -17.34 -6.55
CA ALA A 111 1.67 -18.23 -7.70
C ALA A 111 0.89 -17.62 -8.88
N ALA A 112 -0.18 -16.88 -8.57
CA ALA A 112 -1.06 -16.28 -9.56
C ALA A 112 -0.51 -15.00 -10.20
N TYR A 113 0.23 -14.18 -9.44
CA TYR A 113 0.57 -12.81 -9.82
C TYR A 113 2.07 -12.53 -9.98
N GLN A 114 2.97 -13.38 -9.46
CA GLN A 114 4.41 -13.17 -9.58
C GLN A 114 5.02 -13.99 -10.74
N GLU A 115 5.99 -13.39 -11.42
CA GLU A 115 6.82 -14.09 -12.40
C GLU A 115 7.96 -14.82 -11.67
N LEU A 116 7.77 -16.12 -11.44
CA LEU A 116 8.73 -16.99 -10.74
C LEU A 116 9.53 -17.85 -11.72
N SER A 117 10.85 -17.93 -11.50
CA SER A 117 11.77 -18.82 -12.22
C SER A 117 11.47 -20.29 -11.95
N GLU A 118 11.94 -21.16 -12.84
CA GLU A 118 11.80 -22.61 -12.67
C GLU A 118 12.50 -23.11 -11.40
N ASP A 119 13.70 -22.62 -11.11
CA ASP A 119 14.45 -22.97 -9.91
C ASP A 119 13.68 -22.62 -8.63
N PHE A 120 13.06 -21.44 -8.58
CA PHE A 120 12.22 -21.04 -7.45
C PHE A 120 10.97 -21.90 -7.31
N ARG A 121 10.33 -22.24 -8.44
CA ARG A 121 9.14 -23.09 -8.45
C ARG A 121 9.45 -24.50 -7.94
N GLU A 122 10.61 -25.06 -8.30
CA GLU A 122 11.06 -26.35 -7.78
C GLU A 122 11.41 -26.26 -6.27
N GLU A 123 12.06 -25.18 -5.85
CA GLU A 123 12.40 -24.93 -4.43
C GLU A 123 11.16 -24.89 -3.54
N PHE A 124 10.09 -24.22 -3.99
CA PHE A 124 8.85 -24.01 -3.24
C PHE A 124 7.64 -24.80 -3.76
N LYS A 125 7.86 -25.90 -4.47
CA LYS A 125 6.78 -26.68 -5.09
C LYS A 125 5.69 -27.09 -4.10
N ASP A 126 6.04 -27.50 -2.88
CA ASP A 126 5.04 -27.93 -1.88
C ASP A 126 4.09 -26.79 -1.47
N LYS A 127 4.57 -25.54 -1.50
CA LYS A 127 3.78 -24.35 -1.19
C LYS A 127 2.94 -23.88 -2.40
N LEU A 128 3.42 -24.12 -3.63
CA LEU A 128 2.76 -23.74 -4.88
C LEU A 128 1.75 -24.80 -5.37
N GLU A 129 2.06 -26.09 -5.25
CA GLU A 129 1.20 -27.22 -5.67
C GLU A 129 -0.07 -27.33 -4.80
N ALA A 130 -0.02 -26.91 -3.53
CA ALA A 130 -1.20 -26.80 -2.68
C ALA A 130 -2.30 -25.90 -3.29
N VAL A 131 -1.94 -25.04 -4.25
CA VAL A 131 -2.82 -24.11 -4.95
C VAL A 131 -3.41 -24.74 -6.23
N GLU A 132 -2.66 -25.62 -6.92
CA GLU A 132 -3.10 -26.24 -8.17
C GLU A 132 -4.35 -27.11 -7.98
N TYR A 133 -4.47 -27.81 -6.85
CA TYR A 133 -5.67 -28.61 -6.52
C TYR A 133 -6.94 -27.77 -6.21
N ILE A 134 -6.81 -26.45 -6.06
CA ILE A 134 -7.93 -25.54 -5.79
C ILE A 134 -8.42 -24.87 -7.09
N ILE A 135 -7.54 -24.67 -8.09
CA ILE A 135 -7.83 -23.97 -9.35
C ILE A 135 -8.20 -24.94 -10.50
N TRP A 136 -7.93 -26.25 -10.34
CA TRP A 136 -8.21 -27.30 -11.33
C TRP A 136 -9.69 -27.73 -11.45
N PRO A 137 -10.64 -26.79 -11.53
CA PRO A 137 -11.70 -26.96 -12.52
C PRO A 137 -12.08 -25.71 -13.33
N ILE A 138 -11.31 -24.60 -13.32
CA ILE A 138 -11.75 -23.33 -13.95
C ILE A 138 -10.84 -22.82 -15.10
N ILE A 139 -9.99 -23.66 -15.69
CA ILE A 139 -9.35 -23.35 -16.99
C ILE A 139 -9.72 -24.41 -18.02
#